data_AF-A0A932N7L7-F1
#
_entry.id   AF-A0A932N7L7-F1
#
_cell.length_a   1.000
_cell.length_b   1.000
_cell.length_c   1.000
_cell.angle_alpha   90.00
_cell.angle_beta   90.00
_cell.angle_gamma   90.00
#
_symmetry.space_group_name_H-M   'P 1'
#
loop_
_entity.id
_entity.type
_entity.pdbx_description
1 polymer ?
#
loop_
_entity_poly.entity_id
_entity_poly.type
_entity_poly.pdbx_seq_one_letter_code
_entity_poly.pdbx_strand_id
1 'polypeptide(L)'
;MHTATRPGADFIPFAAFQDEIRRVPQQLRSAITSAYRREEAQAVQWLQNELQSILAKQPDVKAEQKQLARKLVTAVREKRTRASGVDALMHEFSLSSEEGVALMCLAEALLRIPDNQTADRLIADKISKGDWAKHLGESPSLFVNAATWGLLITGKLVSTSSERGLGSALTKLISKGGEPLIRKGVDLAMRMLGNQFVTGQTIAEALKNSRDNEARGYRYSYDMLGEAALTEADAEKYFRAYEEAIHAIGKASNGRGIKDGPGISVKLSALHPRYSRAQHARVMGELLPRLTTLVQLAKQYNIGINIDAEEAD
;
A
#
# COMPACT_ATOMS: atom_id res chain seq x y z
N MET A 1 21.44 -41.89 -5.56
CA MET A 1 22.66 -41.25 -5.04
C MET A 1 23.22 -40.40 -6.17
N HIS A 2 22.81 -39.12 -6.27
CA HIS A 2 23.32 -38.23 -7.32
C HIS A 2 24.76 -37.87 -6.95
N THR A 3 25.71 -38.40 -7.71
CA THR A 3 27.11 -38.03 -7.65
C THR A 3 27.24 -36.58 -8.10
N ALA A 4 27.50 -35.69 -7.13
CA ALA A 4 27.91 -34.32 -7.43
C ALA A 4 29.17 -34.39 -8.30
N THR A 5 29.04 -33.94 -9.55
CA THR A 5 30.15 -33.74 -10.48
C THR A 5 31.18 -32.83 -9.82
N ARG A 6 32.43 -33.32 -9.69
CA ARG A 6 33.56 -32.50 -9.24
C ARG A 6 33.68 -31.26 -10.13
N PRO A 7 33.86 -30.05 -9.56
CA PRO A 7 34.17 -28.86 -10.35
C PRO A 7 35.42 -29.13 -11.21
N GLY A 8 35.41 -28.66 -12.47
CA GLY A 8 36.57 -28.77 -13.36
C GLY A 8 37.82 -28.08 -12.78
N ALA A 9 38.98 -28.40 -13.32
CA ALA A 9 40.30 -28.00 -12.82
C ALA A 9 40.54 -26.47 -12.67
N ASP A 10 39.64 -25.63 -13.19
CA ASP A 10 39.71 -24.17 -13.14
C ASP A 10 38.80 -23.53 -12.06
N PHE A 11 38.21 -24.31 -11.16
CA PHE A 11 37.41 -23.74 -10.06
C PHE A 11 38.31 -23.09 -9.00
N ILE A 12 38.33 -21.76 -8.97
CA ILE A 12 38.95 -20.98 -7.89
C ILE A 12 37.88 -20.70 -6.82
N PRO A 13 38.02 -21.24 -5.60
CA PRO A 13 37.07 -20.97 -4.52
C PRO A 13 36.89 -19.46 -4.29
N PHE A 14 35.62 -19.03 -4.15
CA PHE A 14 35.22 -17.64 -3.89
C PHE A 14 35.57 -16.60 -4.97
N ALA A 15 36.02 -16.98 -6.17
CA ALA A 15 36.40 -16.01 -7.21
C ALA A 15 35.27 -15.01 -7.55
N ALA A 16 34.04 -15.50 -7.76
CA ALA A 16 32.88 -14.64 -8.03
C ALA A 16 32.56 -13.67 -6.87
N PHE A 17 32.77 -14.11 -5.62
CA PHE A 17 32.58 -13.27 -4.44
C PHE A 17 33.69 -12.21 -4.32
N GLN A 18 34.93 -12.57 -4.65
CA GLN A 18 36.04 -11.61 -4.71
C GLN A 18 35.80 -10.54 -5.76
N ASP A 19 35.32 -10.91 -6.94
CA ASP A 19 35.00 -9.94 -8.00
C ASP A 19 33.90 -8.97 -7.57
N GLU A 20 32.92 -9.45 -6.80
CA GLU A 20 31.85 -8.62 -6.26
C GLU A 20 32.35 -7.62 -5.22
N ILE A 21 33.21 -8.04 -4.28
CA ILE A 21 33.79 -7.16 -3.25
C ILE A 21 34.79 -6.17 -3.85
N ARG A 22 35.53 -6.58 -4.87
CA ARG A 22 36.55 -5.74 -5.52
C ARG A 22 35.97 -4.64 -6.40
N ARG A 23 34.66 -4.67 -6.71
CA ARG A 23 34.00 -3.57 -7.42
C ARG A 23 34.09 -2.30 -6.57
N VAL A 24 35.03 -1.42 -6.91
CA VAL A 24 35.17 -0.11 -6.27
C VAL A 24 33.96 0.74 -6.65
N PRO A 25 33.06 1.08 -5.71
CA PRO A 25 31.95 1.97 -6.01
C PRO A 25 32.50 3.37 -6.33
N GLN A 26 31.79 4.11 -7.17
CA GLN A 26 32.05 5.54 -7.34
C GLN A 26 32.03 6.25 -5.97
N GLN A 27 32.79 7.34 -5.83
CA GLN A 27 32.95 8.06 -4.54
C GLN A 27 31.61 8.35 -3.85
N LEU A 28 30.60 8.80 -4.59
CA LEU A 28 29.26 9.06 -4.07
C LEU A 28 28.55 7.79 -3.56
N ARG A 29 28.68 6.67 -4.29
CA ARG A 29 28.11 5.37 -3.88
C ARG A 29 28.80 4.83 -2.63
N SER A 30 30.11 4.99 -2.54
CA SER A 30 30.86 4.62 -1.33
C SER A 30 30.40 5.42 -0.12
N ALA A 31 30.14 6.73 -0.27
CA ALA A 31 29.64 7.57 0.83
C ALA A 31 28.27 7.09 1.36
N ILE A 32 27.37 6.64 0.48
CA ILE A 32 26.09 6.04 0.86
C ILE A 32 26.32 4.75 1.65
N THR A 33 27.15 3.83 1.14
CA THR A 33 27.46 2.57 1.82
C THR A 33 28.09 2.80 3.20
N SER A 34 29.02 3.75 3.33
CA SER A 34 29.64 4.11 4.60
C SER A 34 28.67 4.72 5.62
N ALA A 35 27.53 5.25 5.18
CA ALA A 35 26.51 5.82 6.05
C ALA A 35 25.43 4.81 6.48
N TYR A 36 25.43 3.59 5.92
CA TYR A 36 24.29 2.67 6.02
C TYR A 36 23.88 2.34 7.46
N ARG A 37 24.86 2.13 8.35
CA ARG A 37 24.61 1.89 9.80
C ARG A 37 25.37 2.89 10.67
N ARG A 38 25.41 4.15 10.25
CA ARG A 38 26.03 5.23 11.04
C ARG A 38 25.33 5.36 12.39
N GLU A 39 26.10 5.58 13.45
CA GLU A 39 25.58 5.89 14.78
C GLU A 39 24.59 7.06 14.74
N GLU A 40 23.42 6.87 15.35
CA GLU A 40 22.33 7.83 15.28
C GLU A 40 22.75 9.22 15.80
N ALA A 41 23.48 9.26 16.92
CA ALA A 41 23.99 10.52 17.48
C ALA A 41 24.88 11.29 16.49
N GLN A 42 25.72 10.58 15.74
CA GLN A 42 26.57 11.19 14.72
C GLN A 42 25.75 11.66 13.51
N ALA A 43 24.76 10.86 13.09
CA ALA A 43 23.86 11.23 11.99
C ALA A 43 23.04 12.47 12.33
N VAL A 44 22.46 12.52 13.52
CA VAL A 44 21.67 13.66 14.02
C VAL A 44 22.55 14.90 14.16
N GLN A 45 23.75 14.79 14.73
CA GLN A 45 24.67 15.92 14.84
C GLN A 45 25.04 16.49 13.47
N TRP A 46 25.30 15.60 12.50
CA TRP A 46 25.56 16.00 11.12
C TRP A 46 24.37 16.75 10.50
N LEU A 47 23.15 16.21 10.61
CA LEU A 47 21.92 16.87 10.11
C LEU A 47 21.64 18.20 10.81
N GLN A 48 21.90 18.32 12.11
CA GLN A 48 21.73 19.56 12.86
C GLN A 48 22.68 20.65 12.37
N ASN A 49 23.94 20.31 12.10
CA ASN A 49 24.92 21.27 11.59
C ASN A 49 24.51 21.81 10.21
N GLU A 50 24.05 20.93 9.31
CA GLU A 50 23.50 21.31 8.01
C GLU A 50 22.28 22.24 8.16
N LEU A 51 21.33 21.87 9.04
CA LEU A 51 20.14 22.67 9.29
C LEU A 51 20.47 24.05 9.87
N GLN A 52 21.42 24.13 10.80
CA GLN A 52 21.86 25.41 11.37
C GLN A 52 22.49 26.31 10.31
N SER A 53 23.29 25.76 9.40
CA SER A 53 23.89 26.49 8.27
C SER A 53 22.82 27.07 7.34
N ILE A 54 21.75 26.32 7.06
CA ILE A 54 20.60 26.78 6.25
C ILE A 54 19.85 27.91 6.97
N LEU A 55 19.53 27.71 8.26
CA LEU A 55 18.75 28.66 9.05
C LEU A 55 19.50 29.97 9.31
N ALA A 56 20.83 29.94 9.43
CA ALA A 56 21.64 31.15 9.58
C ALA A 56 21.49 32.11 8.38
N LYS A 57 21.14 31.60 7.19
CA LYS A 57 20.91 32.39 5.98
C LYS A 57 19.47 32.91 5.86
N GLN A 58 18.56 32.46 6.74
CA GLN A 58 17.11 32.70 6.65
C GLN A 58 16.47 32.87 8.05
N PRO A 59 16.72 33.99 8.74
CA PRO A 59 16.31 34.18 10.14
C PRO A 59 14.77 34.18 10.34
N ASP A 60 14.01 34.72 9.38
CA ASP A 60 12.55 34.88 9.51
C ASP A 60 11.74 33.64 9.12
N VAL A 61 12.36 32.68 8.44
CA VAL A 61 11.66 31.50 7.88
C VAL A 61 11.00 30.64 8.97
N LYS A 62 11.55 30.61 10.19
CA LYS A 62 10.95 29.87 11.30
C LYS A 62 9.58 30.41 11.70
N ALA A 63 9.40 31.73 11.71
CA ALA A 63 8.15 32.36 12.12
C ALA A 63 7.06 32.11 11.07
N GLU A 64 7.39 32.30 9.80
CA GLU A 64 6.48 32.05 8.67
C GLU A 64 6.06 30.58 8.58
N GLN A 65 7.01 29.64 8.69
CA GLN A 65 6.71 28.20 8.70
C GLN A 65 5.79 27.82 9.85
N LYS A 66 6.03 28.37 11.06
CA LYS A 66 5.18 28.12 12.23
C LYS A 66 3.76 28.64 12.01
N GLN A 67 3.62 29.83 11.42
CA GLN A 67 2.30 30.40 11.12
C GLN A 67 1.55 29.58 10.07
N LEU A 68 2.23 29.17 8.99
CA LEU A 68 1.64 28.30 7.97
C LEU A 68 1.24 26.94 8.55
N ALA A 69 2.11 26.30 9.33
CA ALA A 69 1.81 25.03 10.00
C ALA A 69 0.59 25.16 10.91
N ARG A 70 0.50 26.23 11.70
CA ARG A 70 -0.66 26.51 12.54
C ARG A 70 -1.93 26.66 11.71
N LYS A 71 -1.90 27.43 10.62
CA LYS A 71 -3.04 27.61 9.71
C LYS A 71 -3.52 26.27 9.13
N LEU A 72 -2.60 25.43 8.65
CA LEU A 72 -2.92 24.13 8.07
C LEU A 72 -3.52 23.18 9.11
N VAL A 73 -2.91 23.07 10.29
CA VAL A 73 -3.40 22.19 11.38
C VAL A 73 -4.78 22.64 11.87
N THR A 74 -4.99 23.94 12.06
CA THR A 74 -6.30 24.48 12.45
C THR A 74 -7.36 24.15 11.40
N ALA A 75 -7.08 24.39 10.12
CA ALA A 75 -8.02 24.09 9.03
C ALA A 75 -8.37 22.59 8.94
N VAL A 76 -7.40 21.70 9.15
CA VAL A 76 -7.66 20.24 9.20
C VAL A 76 -8.56 19.89 10.38
N ARG A 77 -8.29 20.44 11.58
CA ARG A 77 -9.10 20.18 12.78
C ARG A 77 -10.53 20.68 12.65
N GLU A 78 -10.74 21.86 12.07
CA GLU A 78 -12.06 22.44 11.83
C GLU A 78 -12.87 21.67 10.80
N LYS A 79 -12.23 21.10 9.78
CA LYS A 79 -12.92 20.29 8.75
C LYS A 79 -13.20 18.86 9.20
N ARG A 80 -12.36 18.30 10.09
CA ARG A 80 -12.50 16.93 10.60
C ARG A 80 -13.73 16.72 11.51
N THR A 81 -14.28 17.78 12.10
CA THR A 81 -15.49 17.69 12.95
C THR A 81 -16.76 17.28 12.18
N ARG A 82 -16.71 17.19 10.85
CA ARG A 82 -17.73 16.52 10.02
C ARG A 82 -17.37 15.05 9.77
N ALA A 83 -17.14 14.29 10.84
CA ALA A 83 -16.70 12.90 10.77
C ALA A 83 -17.59 12.08 9.81
N SER A 84 -16.95 11.45 8.82
CA SER A 84 -17.58 10.55 7.85
C SER A 84 -16.78 9.26 7.80
N GLY A 85 -17.45 8.12 7.59
CA GLY A 85 -16.84 6.80 7.59
C GLY A 85 -16.99 6.06 8.94
N VAL A 86 -16.01 5.21 9.27
CA VAL A 86 -16.02 4.32 10.46
C VAL A 86 -16.25 5.08 11.76
N ASP A 87 -15.62 6.24 11.99
CA ASP A 87 -15.81 7.02 13.23
C ASP A 87 -17.29 7.41 13.45
N ALA A 88 -18.01 7.73 12.36
CA ALA A 88 -19.44 8.05 12.42
C ALA A 88 -20.29 6.81 12.70
N LEU A 89 -19.92 5.64 12.15
CA LEU A 89 -20.61 4.37 12.40
C LEU A 89 -20.43 3.90 13.85
N MET A 90 -19.20 3.99 14.37
CA MET A 90 -18.88 3.64 15.75
C MET A 90 -19.70 4.49 16.73
N HIS A 91 -19.86 5.77 16.41
CA HIS A 91 -20.64 6.71 17.21
C HIS A 91 -22.16 6.57 17.02
N GLU A 92 -22.67 6.37 15.78
CA GLU A 92 -24.10 6.19 15.48
C GLU A 92 -24.65 4.95 16.20
N PHE A 93 -23.87 3.89 16.27
CA PHE A 93 -24.30 2.60 16.81
C PHE A 93 -23.72 2.26 18.19
N SER A 94 -22.95 3.17 18.80
CA SER A 94 -22.28 2.96 20.10
C SER A 94 -21.55 1.61 20.14
N LEU A 95 -20.73 1.34 19.13
CA LEU A 95 -19.98 0.09 19.01
C LEU A 95 -18.71 0.17 19.85
N SER A 96 -18.37 -0.93 20.53
CA SER A 96 -17.03 -1.13 21.06
C SER A 96 -16.02 -1.38 19.93
N SER A 97 -14.73 -1.15 20.20
CA SER A 97 -13.68 -1.42 19.22
C SER A 97 -13.69 -2.85 18.67
N GLU A 98 -13.96 -3.85 19.52
CA GLU A 98 -14.06 -5.26 19.08
C GLU A 98 -15.27 -5.52 18.19
N GLU A 99 -16.41 -4.90 18.49
CA GLU A 99 -17.62 -4.97 17.65
C GLU A 99 -17.42 -4.31 16.30
N GLY A 100 -16.72 -3.15 16.27
CA GLY A 100 -16.32 -2.50 15.03
C GLY A 100 -15.43 -3.39 14.18
N VAL A 101 -14.39 -4.00 14.77
CA VAL A 101 -13.47 -4.89 14.03
C VAL A 101 -14.22 -6.10 13.47
N ALA A 102 -15.08 -6.72 14.28
CA ALA A 102 -15.88 -7.86 13.84
C ALA A 102 -16.84 -7.51 12.69
N LEU A 103 -17.46 -6.32 12.74
CA LEU A 103 -18.33 -5.82 11.69
C LEU A 103 -17.58 -5.59 10.36
N MET A 104 -16.36 -5.03 10.43
CA MET A 104 -15.55 -4.80 9.23
C MET A 104 -15.06 -6.12 8.62
N CYS A 105 -14.67 -7.11 9.45
CA CYS A 105 -14.34 -8.45 8.98
C CYS A 105 -15.52 -9.13 8.27
N LEU A 106 -16.73 -8.99 8.82
CA LEU A 106 -17.94 -9.50 8.17
C LEU A 106 -18.20 -8.81 6.82
N ALA A 107 -18.05 -7.49 6.77
CA ALA A 107 -18.24 -6.74 5.54
C ALA A 107 -17.24 -7.10 4.45
N GLU A 108 -15.97 -7.32 4.81
CA GLU A 108 -14.96 -7.79 3.87
C GLU A 108 -15.32 -9.17 3.29
N ALA A 109 -15.80 -10.09 4.11
CA ALA A 109 -16.19 -11.41 3.62
C ALA A 109 -17.42 -11.34 2.70
N LEU A 110 -18.39 -10.49 3.01
CA LEU A 110 -19.55 -10.25 2.14
C LEU A 110 -19.13 -9.62 0.79
N LEU A 111 -18.11 -8.77 0.78
CA LEU A 111 -17.54 -8.20 -0.45
C LEU A 111 -16.85 -9.22 -1.36
N ARG A 112 -16.48 -10.40 -0.84
CA ARG A 112 -15.96 -11.50 -1.67
C ARG A 112 -17.05 -12.19 -2.48
N ILE A 113 -18.32 -11.91 -2.20
CA ILE A 113 -19.46 -12.39 -2.97
C ILE A 113 -19.71 -11.39 -4.10
N PRO A 114 -19.44 -11.76 -5.37
CA PRO A 114 -19.52 -10.82 -6.50
C PRO A 114 -20.95 -10.41 -6.86
N ASP A 115 -21.95 -11.19 -6.46
CA ASP A 115 -23.36 -10.90 -6.68
C ASP A 115 -24.00 -10.24 -5.45
N ASN A 116 -24.39 -8.96 -5.61
CA ASN A 116 -25.04 -8.17 -4.57
C ASN A 116 -26.34 -8.81 -4.08
N GLN A 117 -27.12 -9.46 -4.97
CA GLN A 117 -28.37 -10.10 -4.58
C GLN A 117 -28.12 -11.30 -3.66
N THR A 118 -27.09 -12.10 -3.95
CA THR A 118 -26.67 -13.22 -3.10
C THR A 118 -26.12 -12.73 -1.76
N ALA A 119 -25.32 -11.67 -1.74
CA ALA A 119 -24.83 -11.07 -0.51
C ALA A 119 -26.01 -10.56 0.36
N ASP A 120 -26.97 -9.85 -0.24
CA ASP A 120 -28.16 -9.34 0.44
C ASP A 120 -29.03 -10.44 1.03
N ARG A 121 -29.24 -11.52 0.26
CA ARG A 121 -29.99 -12.69 0.73
C ARG A 121 -29.27 -13.40 1.87
N LEU A 122 -27.93 -13.48 1.83
CA LEU A 122 -27.15 -14.07 2.91
C LEU A 122 -27.27 -13.27 4.21
N ILE A 123 -27.24 -11.94 4.12
CA ILE A 123 -27.47 -11.03 5.25
C ILE A 123 -28.86 -11.27 5.86
N ALA A 124 -29.89 -11.27 5.02
CA ALA A 124 -31.28 -11.40 5.44
C ALA A 124 -31.65 -12.80 5.97
N ASP A 125 -31.10 -13.87 5.40
CA ASP A 125 -31.49 -15.24 5.75
C ASP A 125 -30.63 -15.89 6.82
N LYS A 126 -29.33 -15.58 6.88
CA LYS A 126 -28.37 -16.35 7.68
C LYS A 126 -27.70 -15.53 8.77
N ILE A 127 -27.43 -14.26 8.53
CA ILE A 127 -26.75 -13.40 9.49
C ILE A 127 -27.75 -12.80 10.48
N SER A 128 -28.90 -12.30 10.02
CA SER A 128 -29.95 -11.72 10.87
C SER A 128 -30.54 -12.69 11.90
N LYS A 129 -30.59 -14.00 11.57
CA LYS A 129 -31.20 -15.07 12.39
C LYS A 129 -30.22 -15.71 13.38
N GLY A 130 -28.97 -15.22 13.45
CA GLY A 130 -27.99 -15.66 14.46
C GLY A 130 -27.30 -17.00 14.21
N ASP A 131 -27.54 -17.67 13.07
CA ASP A 131 -26.98 -19.01 12.75
C ASP A 131 -25.63 -18.94 12.00
N TRP A 132 -24.97 -17.79 12.05
CA TRP A 132 -23.73 -17.49 11.31
C TRP A 132 -22.54 -18.37 11.72
N ALA A 133 -22.48 -18.81 12.99
CA ALA A 133 -21.41 -19.65 13.51
C ALA A 133 -21.31 -21.03 12.84
N LYS A 134 -22.42 -21.59 12.33
CA LYS A 134 -22.43 -22.90 11.66
C LYS A 134 -21.81 -22.89 10.27
N HIS A 135 -21.57 -21.73 9.67
CA HIS A 135 -21.08 -21.61 8.29
C HIS A 135 -19.64 -21.09 8.21
N LEU A 136 -19.01 -20.92 9.37
CA LEU A 136 -17.67 -20.39 9.54
C LEU A 136 -16.57 -21.46 9.61
N GLY A 137 -16.95 -22.70 9.92
CA GLY A 137 -16.02 -23.80 10.16
C GLY A 137 -15.42 -24.44 8.89
N GLU A 138 -15.94 -24.11 7.70
CA GLU A 138 -15.54 -24.76 6.44
C GLU A 138 -14.75 -23.87 5.48
N SER A 139 -14.38 -22.65 5.88
CA SER A 139 -13.70 -21.65 5.02
C SER A 139 -12.54 -20.96 5.74
N PRO A 140 -11.56 -20.38 5.02
CA PRO A 140 -10.48 -19.60 5.64
C PRO A 140 -11.08 -18.52 6.53
N SER A 141 -10.57 -18.41 7.76
CA SER A 141 -11.14 -17.62 8.86
C SER A 141 -11.61 -16.22 8.44
N LEU A 142 -12.83 -15.82 8.81
CA LEU A 142 -13.36 -14.47 8.58
C LEU A 142 -12.51 -13.37 9.22
N PHE A 143 -11.67 -13.72 10.21
CA PHE A 143 -10.87 -12.79 10.98
C PHE A 143 -9.42 -12.70 10.49
N VAL A 144 -9.10 -13.24 9.31
CA VAL A 144 -7.74 -13.20 8.71
C VAL A 144 -7.17 -11.78 8.65
N ASN A 145 -8.03 -10.77 8.42
CA ASN A 145 -7.63 -9.36 8.34
C ASN A 145 -8.00 -8.53 9.58
N ALA A 146 -8.31 -9.18 10.71
CA ALA A 146 -8.72 -8.47 11.93
C ALA A 146 -7.65 -7.50 12.45
N ALA A 147 -6.37 -7.76 12.21
CA ALA A 147 -5.28 -6.85 12.57
C ALA A 147 -5.34 -5.54 11.77
N THR A 148 -5.65 -5.62 10.46
CA THR A 148 -5.83 -4.46 9.57
C THR A 148 -7.00 -3.59 10.02
N TRP A 149 -8.14 -4.21 10.30
CA TRP A 149 -9.33 -3.51 10.79
C TRP A 149 -9.16 -2.98 12.23
N GLY A 150 -8.45 -3.73 13.07
CA GLY A 150 -8.05 -3.32 14.41
C GLY A 150 -7.21 -2.05 14.39
N LEU A 151 -6.24 -1.96 13.48
CA LEU A 151 -5.45 -0.75 13.29
C LEU A 151 -6.30 0.43 12.81
N LEU A 152 -7.19 0.20 11.84
CA LEU A 152 -8.05 1.26 11.30
C LEU A 152 -8.98 1.86 12.36
N ILE A 153 -9.58 1.01 13.20
CA ILE A 153 -10.59 1.41 14.18
C ILE A 153 -9.95 1.94 15.47
N THR A 154 -8.86 1.32 15.92
CA THR A 154 -8.28 1.62 17.24
C THR A 154 -7.02 2.49 17.16
N GLY A 155 -6.45 2.65 15.96
CA GLY A 155 -5.15 3.30 15.77
C GLY A 155 -3.97 2.50 16.33
N LYS A 156 -4.19 1.26 16.78
CA LYS A 156 -3.18 0.37 17.36
C LYS A 156 -3.18 -0.96 16.63
N LEU A 157 -1.98 -1.51 16.42
CA LEU A 157 -1.84 -2.88 15.92
C LEU A 157 -2.30 -3.82 17.05
N VAL A 158 -3.52 -4.33 16.97
CA VAL A 158 -4.04 -5.25 17.97
C VAL A 158 -3.42 -6.61 17.70
N SER A 159 -2.49 -7.03 18.55
CA SER A 159 -1.91 -8.37 18.52
C SER A 159 -3.02 -9.39 18.78
N THR A 160 -3.44 -10.09 17.73
CA THR A 160 -4.27 -11.31 17.79
C THR A 160 -5.40 -11.26 18.82
N SER A 161 -6.46 -10.50 18.53
CA SER A 161 -7.76 -10.76 19.15
C SER A 161 -8.16 -12.20 18.83
N SER A 162 -8.36 -13.05 19.85
CA SER A 162 -8.75 -14.44 19.61
C SER A 162 -10.04 -14.50 18.79
N GLU A 163 -10.12 -15.42 17.81
CA GLU A 163 -11.30 -15.59 16.94
C GLU A 163 -12.60 -15.77 17.75
N ARG A 164 -12.51 -16.37 18.95
CA ARG A 164 -13.63 -16.49 19.89
C ARG A 164 -14.11 -15.14 20.42
N GLY A 165 -13.20 -14.22 20.72
CA GLY A 165 -13.53 -12.87 21.19
C GLY A 165 -14.27 -12.06 20.13
N LEU A 166 -13.72 -12.00 18.92
CA LEU A 166 -14.36 -11.32 17.79
C LEU A 166 -15.69 -11.97 17.39
N GLY A 167 -15.76 -13.30 17.44
CA GLY A 167 -17.02 -13.99 17.21
C GLY A 167 -18.09 -13.66 18.24
N SER A 168 -17.73 -13.55 19.52
CA SER A 168 -18.67 -13.12 20.57
C SER A 168 -19.12 -11.67 20.41
N ALA A 169 -18.22 -10.78 19.96
CA ALA A 169 -18.54 -9.39 19.65
C ALA A 169 -19.52 -9.30 18.47
N LEU A 170 -19.35 -10.12 17.43
CA LEU A 170 -20.28 -10.18 16.31
C LEU A 170 -21.67 -10.67 16.74
N THR A 171 -21.77 -11.73 17.55
CA THR A 171 -23.06 -12.19 18.09
C THR A 171 -23.75 -11.10 18.89
N LYS A 172 -23.01 -10.39 19.75
CA LYS A 172 -23.55 -9.26 20.53
C LYS A 172 -24.07 -8.16 19.61
N LEU A 173 -23.30 -7.78 18.59
CA LEU A 173 -23.69 -6.78 17.60
C LEU A 173 -24.96 -7.19 16.84
N ILE A 174 -25.05 -8.45 16.37
CA ILE A 174 -26.25 -8.99 15.71
C ILE A 174 -27.46 -8.91 16.66
N SER A 175 -27.29 -9.30 17.93
CA SER A 175 -28.37 -9.28 18.92
C SER A 175 -28.83 -7.86 19.32
N LYS A 176 -27.92 -6.88 19.27
CA LYS A 176 -28.17 -5.49 19.69
C LYS A 176 -28.75 -4.63 18.57
N GLY A 177 -28.32 -4.86 17.33
CA GLY A 177 -28.65 -4.00 16.19
C GLY A 177 -29.44 -4.64 15.05
N GLY A 178 -29.59 -5.97 15.06
CA GLY A 178 -30.30 -6.73 14.03
C GLY A 178 -29.74 -6.53 12.61
N GLU A 179 -30.52 -6.98 11.62
CA GLU A 179 -30.20 -6.84 10.20
C GLU A 179 -29.89 -5.40 9.74
N PRO A 180 -30.62 -4.34 10.17
CA PRO A 180 -30.40 -2.99 9.66
C PRO A 180 -29.03 -2.41 10.01
N LEU A 181 -28.49 -2.72 11.19
CA LEU A 181 -27.16 -2.27 11.61
C LEU A 181 -26.06 -2.95 10.78
N ILE A 182 -26.21 -4.26 10.56
CA ILE A 182 -25.25 -5.04 9.76
C ILE A 182 -25.26 -4.54 8.33
N ARG A 183 -26.45 -4.36 7.73
CA ARG A 183 -26.61 -3.84 6.37
C ARG A 183 -25.94 -2.48 6.20
N LYS A 184 -26.23 -1.52 7.09
CA LYS A 184 -25.58 -0.21 7.07
C LYS A 184 -24.06 -0.28 7.27
N GLY A 185 -23.60 -1.14 8.18
CA GLY A 185 -22.17 -1.35 8.45
C GLY A 185 -21.42 -1.92 7.24
N VAL A 186 -22.02 -2.91 6.58
CA VAL A 186 -21.51 -3.50 5.34
C VAL A 186 -21.50 -2.45 4.24
N ASP A 187 -22.62 -1.75 3.98
CA ASP A 187 -22.69 -0.68 2.97
C ASP A 187 -21.61 0.40 3.15
N LEU A 188 -21.35 0.80 4.39
CA LEU A 188 -20.31 1.78 4.69
C LEU A 188 -18.91 1.21 4.46
N ALA A 189 -18.65 -0.02 4.89
CA ALA A 189 -17.39 -0.70 4.66
C ALA A 189 -17.14 -0.89 3.15
N MET A 190 -18.17 -1.23 2.36
CA MET A 190 -18.11 -1.29 0.90
C MET A 190 -17.72 0.05 0.30
N ARG A 191 -18.34 1.15 0.75
CA ARG A 191 -18.00 2.51 0.30
C ARG A 191 -16.60 2.94 0.73
N MET A 192 -16.13 2.53 1.91
CA MET A 192 -14.79 2.84 2.40
C MET A 192 -13.71 2.05 1.67
N LEU A 193 -13.89 0.74 1.49
CA LEU A 193 -12.99 -0.10 0.71
C LEU A 193 -12.91 0.36 -0.75
N GLY A 194 -14.05 0.71 -1.35
CA GLY A 194 -14.10 1.16 -2.75
C GLY A 194 -13.62 2.58 -3.02
N ASN A 195 -13.71 3.51 -2.05
CA ASN A 195 -13.40 4.94 -2.29
C ASN A 195 -12.29 5.54 -1.41
N GLN A 196 -11.99 4.96 -0.25
CA GLN A 196 -10.97 5.51 0.67
C GLN A 196 -9.61 4.80 0.55
N PHE A 197 -9.60 3.51 0.21
CA PHE A 197 -8.36 2.74 0.08
C PHE A 197 -7.85 2.67 -1.36
N VAL A 198 -8.76 2.63 -2.32
CA VAL A 198 -8.42 2.67 -3.75
C VAL A 198 -9.20 3.79 -4.44
N THR A 199 -8.58 4.44 -5.42
CA THR A 199 -9.26 5.48 -6.23
C THR A 199 -10.25 4.86 -7.23
N GLY A 200 -10.09 3.57 -7.54
CA GLY A 200 -10.98 2.73 -8.36
C GLY A 200 -10.48 1.30 -8.36
N GLN A 201 -11.32 0.32 -8.72
CA GLN A 201 -10.91 -1.09 -8.79
C GLN A 201 -10.04 -1.36 -10.02
N THR A 202 -10.22 -0.54 -11.06
CA THR A 202 -9.41 -0.55 -12.28
C THR A 202 -8.77 0.82 -12.52
N ILE A 203 -7.71 0.86 -13.33
CA ILE A 203 -7.08 2.14 -13.71
C ILE A 203 -8.07 3.06 -14.46
N ALA A 204 -8.99 2.50 -15.24
CA ALA A 204 -10.01 3.27 -15.94
C ALA A 204 -11.00 3.96 -14.98
N GLU A 205 -11.42 3.25 -13.93
CA GLU A 205 -12.25 3.83 -12.87
C GLU A 205 -11.47 4.88 -12.08
N ALA A 206 -10.22 4.60 -11.72
CA ALA A 206 -9.39 5.54 -10.98
C ALA A 206 -9.18 6.86 -11.75
N LEU A 207 -8.95 6.78 -13.07
CA LEU A 207 -8.87 7.93 -13.98
C LEU A 207 -10.19 8.68 -14.14
N LYS A 208 -11.33 8.01 -14.02
CA LYS A 208 -12.65 8.66 -14.04
C LYS A 208 -12.89 9.42 -12.75
N ASN A 209 -12.58 8.78 -11.61
CA ASN A 209 -12.83 9.31 -10.27
C ASN A 209 -11.89 10.48 -9.90
N SER A 210 -10.73 10.59 -10.56
CA SER A 210 -9.77 11.67 -10.32
C SER A 210 -10.13 13.02 -10.97
N ARG A 211 -11.04 13.04 -11.96
CA ARG A 211 -11.35 14.24 -12.77
C ARG A 211 -11.76 15.46 -11.96
N ASP A 212 -12.63 15.27 -10.97
CA ASP A 212 -13.13 16.38 -10.14
C ASP A 212 -12.02 17.02 -9.30
N ASN A 213 -11.06 16.22 -8.84
CA ASN A 213 -9.90 16.71 -8.12
C ASN A 213 -8.86 17.31 -9.08
N GLU A 214 -8.67 16.75 -10.27
CA GLU A 214 -7.80 17.35 -11.29
C GLU A 214 -8.28 18.76 -11.68
N ALA A 215 -9.59 18.97 -11.82
CA ALA A 215 -10.20 20.28 -12.07
C ALA A 215 -9.96 21.28 -10.92
N ARG A 216 -9.73 20.79 -9.70
CA ARG A 216 -9.36 21.60 -8.52
C ARG A 216 -7.85 21.84 -8.42
N GLY A 217 -7.06 21.36 -9.37
CA GLY A 217 -5.61 21.54 -9.41
C GLY A 217 -4.79 20.38 -8.82
N TYR A 218 -5.42 19.28 -8.40
CA TYR A 218 -4.68 18.09 -7.98
C TYR A 218 -4.01 17.39 -9.17
N ARG A 219 -2.97 16.60 -8.86
CA ARG A 219 -2.24 15.74 -9.78
C ARG A 219 -2.11 14.37 -9.15
N TYR A 220 -2.04 13.33 -9.98
CA TYR A 220 -2.08 11.94 -9.55
C TYR A 220 -0.85 11.18 -10.01
N SER A 221 -0.30 10.36 -9.11
CA SER A 221 0.55 9.21 -9.45
C SER A 221 -0.21 7.97 -9.02
N TYR A 222 -0.47 7.04 -9.94
CA TYR A 222 -1.24 5.84 -9.64
C TYR A 222 -0.33 4.73 -9.11
N ASP A 223 -0.61 4.22 -7.92
CA ASP A 223 -0.01 2.99 -7.37
C ASP A 223 -0.91 1.80 -7.73
N MET A 224 -0.34 0.82 -8.42
CA MET A 224 -1.05 -0.37 -8.89
C MET A 224 -1.12 -1.49 -7.85
N LEU A 225 -0.60 -1.26 -6.63
CA LEU A 225 -0.63 -2.19 -5.48
C LEU A 225 0.10 -3.53 -5.68
N GLY A 226 0.78 -3.71 -6.80
CA GLY A 226 1.64 -4.86 -7.03
C GLY A 226 2.95 -4.72 -6.27
N GLU A 227 3.27 -5.71 -5.44
CA GLU A 227 4.52 -5.81 -4.68
C GLU A 227 4.92 -7.28 -4.48
N ALA A 228 6.19 -7.51 -4.16
CA ALA A 228 6.73 -8.80 -3.73
C ALA A 228 6.28 -10.00 -4.59
N ALA A 229 6.65 -10.00 -5.88
CA ALA A 229 6.42 -11.16 -6.73
C ALA A 229 7.07 -12.41 -6.11
N LEU A 230 6.32 -13.49 -5.95
CA LEU A 230 6.84 -14.74 -5.40
C LEU A 230 7.28 -15.69 -6.51
N THR A 231 6.62 -15.59 -7.66
CA THR A 231 6.88 -16.40 -8.84
C THR A 231 7.12 -15.54 -10.07
N GLU A 232 7.70 -16.16 -11.10
CA GLU A 232 7.86 -15.52 -12.40
C GLU A 232 6.50 -15.18 -13.04
N ALA A 233 5.47 -15.99 -12.79
CA ALA A 233 4.11 -15.71 -13.26
C ALA A 233 3.52 -14.45 -12.58
N ASP A 234 3.82 -14.22 -11.29
CA ASP A 234 3.42 -12.99 -10.60
C ASP A 234 4.11 -11.78 -11.21
N ALA A 235 5.42 -11.89 -11.46
CA ALA A 235 6.20 -10.81 -12.05
C ALA A 235 5.69 -10.42 -13.45
N GLU A 236 5.37 -11.41 -14.29
CA GLU A 236 4.77 -11.18 -15.61
C GLU A 236 3.38 -10.55 -15.50
N LYS A 237 2.56 -11.00 -14.54
CA LYS A 237 1.23 -10.42 -14.28
C LYS A 237 1.34 -8.95 -13.88
N TYR A 238 2.24 -8.61 -12.96
CA TYR A 238 2.46 -7.22 -12.54
C TYR A 238 3.05 -6.36 -13.67
N PHE A 239 3.98 -6.89 -14.45
CA PHE A 239 4.52 -6.21 -15.62
C PHE A 239 3.42 -5.79 -16.60
N ARG A 240 2.50 -6.71 -16.94
CA ARG A 240 1.36 -6.41 -17.82
C ARG A 240 0.40 -5.39 -17.20
N ALA A 241 0.13 -5.50 -15.90
CA ALA A 241 -0.70 -4.53 -15.20
C ALA A 241 -0.11 -3.11 -15.25
N TYR A 242 1.22 -2.98 -15.10
CA TYR A 242 1.90 -1.69 -15.27
C TYR A 242 1.85 -1.20 -16.72
N GLU A 243 2.07 -2.07 -17.71
CA GLU A 243 1.99 -1.72 -19.13
C GLU A 243 0.60 -1.20 -19.52
N GLU A 244 -0.45 -1.92 -19.14
CA GLU A 244 -1.85 -1.53 -19.36
C GLU A 244 -2.17 -0.19 -18.67
N ALA A 245 -1.71 -0.01 -17.44
CA ALA A 245 -1.89 1.24 -16.70
C ALA A 245 -1.17 2.41 -17.37
N ILE A 246 0.08 2.24 -17.81
CA ILE A 246 0.83 3.29 -18.52
C ILE A 246 0.10 3.70 -19.81
N HIS A 247 -0.44 2.75 -20.58
CA HIS A 247 -1.25 3.07 -21.75
C HIS A 247 -2.51 3.88 -21.39
N ALA A 248 -3.24 3.47 -20.35
CA ALA A 248 -4.45 4.16 -19.92
C ALA A 248 -4.16 5.58 -19.40
N ILE A 249 -3.17 5.71 -18.52
CA ILE A 249 -2.71 6.98 -17.95
C ILE A 249 -2.16 7.90 -19.04
N GLY A 250 -1.35 7.37 -19.96
CA GLY A 250 -0.78 8.12 -21.07
C GLY A 250 -1.83 8.71 -22.00
N LYS A 251 -2.85 7.92 -22.37
CA LYS A 251 -4.01 8.40 -23.15
C LYS A 251 -4.79 9.48 -22.39
N ALA A 252 -5.03 9.29 -21.09
CA ALA A 252 -5.75 10.26 -20.26
C ALA A 252 -4.93 11.52 -19.96
N SER A 253 -3.59 11.43 -19.97
CA SER A 253 -2.70 12.58 -19.82
C SER A 253 -2.85 13.55 -20.98
N ASN A 254 -3.07 13.05 -22.20
CA ASN A 254 -3.31 13.85 -23.41
C ASN A 254 -2.26 14.96 -23.61
N GLY A 255 -0.98 14.63 -23.41
CA GLY A 255 0.14 15.56 -23.63
C GLY A 255 0.36 16.61 -22.54
N ARG A 256 -0.34 16.53 -21.38
CA ARG A 256 -0.12 17.43 -20.23
C ARG A 256 1.28 17.34 -19.62
N GLY A 257 2.05 16.31 -19.99
CA GLY A 257 3.44 16.14 -19.58
C GLY A 257 3.61 15.64 -18.14
N ILE A 258 4.86 15.54 -17.70
CA ILE A 258 5.22 14.89 -16.42
C ILE A 258 4.83 15.68 -15.15
N LYS A 259 4.55 16.98 -15.28
CA LYS A 259 4.21 17.86 -14.15
C LYS A 259 2.70 18.06 -14.00
N ASP A 260 2.04 18.34 -15.12
CA ASP A 260 0.61 18.66 -15.14
C ASP A 260 -0.28 17.47 -15.50
N GLY A 261 0.30 16.42 -16.07
CA GLY A 261 -0.37 15.16 -16.33
C GLY A 261 -0.22 14.17 -15.17
N PRO A 262 -1.03 13.10 -15.18
CA PRO A 262 -0.87 11.99 -14.26
C PRO A 262 0.39 11.16 -14.58
N GLY A 263 0.89 10.46 -13.56
CA GLY A 263 1.99 9.50 -13.68
C GLY A 263 1.65 8.15 -13.02
N ILE A 264 2.65 7.28 -12.94
CA ILE A 264 2.54 5.96 -12.31
C ILE A 264 3.67 5.74 -11.30
N SER A 265 3.41 4.97 -10.26
CA SER A 265 4.39 4.44 -9.32
C SER A 265 4.57 2.94 -9.53
N VAL A 266 5.82 2.48 -9.57
CA VAL A 266 6.19 1.07 -9.75
C VAL A 266 7.11 0.60 -8.63
N LYS A 267 6.95 -0.65 -8.19
CA LYS A 267 7.82 -1.31 -7.20
C LYS A 267 8.72 -2.32 -7.90
N LEU A 268 10.00 -2.38 -7.56
CA LEU A 268 10.95 -3.27 -8.23
C LEU A 268 10.74 -4.72 -7.81
N SER A 269 10.35 -4.96 -6.55
CA SER A 269 9.98 -6.30 -6.07
C SER A 269 8.81 -6.94 -6.84
N ALA A 270 7.93 -6.13 -7.45
CA ALA A 270 6.84 -6.63 -8.29
C ALA A 270 7.32 -7.14 -9.65
N LEU A 271 8.47 -6.68 -10.14
CA LEU A 271 8.94 -6.97 -11.50
C LEU A 271 9.87 -8.19 -11.57
N HIS A 272 10.27 -8.77 -10.44
CA HIS A 272 11.14 -9.94 -10.42
C HIS A 272 11.03 -10.71 -9.11
N PRO A 273 10.86 -12.05 -9.16
CA PRO A 273 10.58 -12.83 -7.97
C PRO A 273 11.75 -12.91 -6.98
N ARG A 274 12.94 -12.50 -7.41
CA ARG A 274 14.18 -12.54 -6.63
C ARG A 274 14.89 -11.19 -6.66
N TYR A 275 14.15 -10.10 -6.46
CA TYR A 275 14.71 -8.76 -6.31
C TYR A 275 15.47 -8.67 -4.98
N SER A 276 16.78 -9.00 -5.01
CA SER A 276 17.66 -8.87 -3.85
C SER A 276 19.11 -8.73 -4.28
N ARG A 277 19.94 -8.17 -3.38
CA ARG A 277 21.37 -7.96 -3.65
C ARG A 277 22.12 -9.25 -3.99
N ALA A 278 21.73 -10.37 -3.37
CA ALA A 278 22.31 -11.71 -3.61
C ALA A 278 22.00 -12.25 -5.02
N GLN A 279 21.06 -11.66 -5.75
CA GLN A 279 20.68 -12.03 -7.11
C GLN A 279 20.94 -10.89 -8.10
N HIS A 280 21.91 -10.01 -7.80
CA HIS A 280 22.23 -8.82 -8.60
C HIS A 280 22.39 -9.11 -10.11
N ALA A 281 23.09 -10.18 -10.48
CA ALA A 281 23.27 -10.52 -11.90
C ALA A 281 21.92 -10.76 -12.61
N ARG A 282 21.00 -11.46 -11.95
CA ARG A 282 19.64 -11.70 -12.45
C ARG A 282 18.82 -10.43 -12.47
N VAL A 283 18.88 -9.60 -11.41
CA VAL A 283 18.20 -8.29 -11.39
C VAL A 283 18.64 -7.43 -12.57
N MET A 284 19.94 -7.34 -12.83
CA MET A 284 20.46 -6.55 -13.95
C MET A 284 20.16 -7.16 -15.33
N GLY A 285 20.07 -8.49 -15.43
CA GLY A 285 19.82 -9.20 -16.69
C GLY A 285 18.33 -9.42 -17.03
N GLU A 286 17.46 -9.47 -16.02
CA GLU A 286 16.05 -9.88 -16.15
C GLU A 286 15.10 -8.74 -15.75
N LEU A 287 15.28 -8.12 -14.58
CA LEU A 287 14.42 -7.03 -14.10
C LEU A 287 14.66 -5.72 -14.85
N LEU A 288 15.92 -5.30 -15.02
CA LEU A 288 16.25 -4.03 -15.65
C LEU A 288 15.68 -3.89 -17.07
N PRO A 289 15.71 -4.92 -17.94
CA PRO A 289 15.01 -4.85 -19.24
C PRO A 289 13.50 -4.63 -19.14
N ARG A 290 12.82 -5.27 -18.19
CA ARG A 290 11.37 -5.06 -17.94
C ARG A 290 11.11 -3.60 -17.55
N LEU A 291 11.83 -3.10 -16.55
CA LEU A 291 11.72 -1.71 -16.12
C LEU A 291 12.00 -0.74 -17.28
N THR A 292 13.04 -1.02 -18.08
CA THR A 292 13.41 -0.20 -19.25
C THR A 292 12.26 -0.12 -20.25
N THR A 293 11.54 -1.23 -20.46
CA THR A 293 10.38 -1.28 -21.35
C THR A 293 9.26 -0.36 -20.85
N LEU A 294 8.93 -0.44 -19.55
CA LEU A 294 7.93 0.44 -18.92
C LEU A 294 8.34 1.92 -18.97
N VAL A 295 9.61 2.23 -18.70
CA VAL A 295 10.14 3.60 -18.76
C VAL A 295 10.11 4.15 -20.19
N GLN A 296 10.46 3.34 -21.19
CA GLN A 296 10.37 3.73 -22.60
C GLN A 296 8.92 3.98 -23.02
N LEU A 297 7.97 3.18 -22.53
CA LEU A 297 6.56 3.38 -22.79
C LEU A 297 6.04 4.67 -22.13
N ALA A 298 6.38 4.91 -20.86
CA ALA A 298 6.04 6.15 -20.16
C ALA A 298 6.62 7.39 -20.88
N LYS A 299 7.84 7.27 -21.41
CA LYS A 299 8.47 8.31 -22.25
C LYS A 299 7.67 8.60 -23.52
N GLN A 300 7.14 7.58 -24.20
CA GLN A 300 6.33 7.79 -25.41
C GLN A 300 5.08 8.64 -25.12
N TYR A 301 4.48 8.47 -23.94
CA TYR A 301 3.34 9.27 -23.50
C TYR A 301 3.70 10.57 -22.78
N ASN A 302 4.99 10.82 -22.53
CA ASN A 302 5.49 11.93 -21.73
C ASN A 302 4.84 12.01 -20.34
N ILE A 303 4.71 10.87 -19.65
CA ILE A 303 4.17 10.79 -18.28
C ILE A 303 5.27 10.46 -17.26
N GLY A 304 5.04 10.84 -16.01
CA GLY A 304 5.94 10.50 -14.91
C GLY A 304 5.91 9.01 -14.58
N ILE A 305 7.08 8.43 -14.33
CA ILE A 305 7.24 7.10 -13.74
C ILE A 305 8.10 7.24 -12.49
N ASN A 306 7.56 6.83 -11.35
CA ASN A 306 8.22 6.86 -10.06
C ASN A 306 8.58 5.43 -9.67
N ILE A 307 9.81 5.22 -9.21
CA ILE A 307 10.23 3.95 -8.62
C ILE A 307 10.09 4.13 -7.10
N ASP A 308 9.19 3.36 -6.51
CA ASP A 308 8.96 3.41 -5.07
C ASP A 308 10.18 2.84 -4.33
N ALA A 309 10.51 3.45 -3.19
CA ALA A 309 11.52 2.92 -2.29
C ALA A 309 10.90 1.82 -1.42
N GLU A 310 11.63 0.72 -1.24
CA GLU A 310 11.17 -0.50 -0.55
C GLU A 310 12.02 -0.71 0.72
N GLU A 311 12.39 -1.95 1.05
CA GLU A 311 13.28 -2.26 2.16
C GLU A 311 14.68 -1.63 2.00
N ALA A 312 15.42 -1.57 3.11
CA ALA A 312 16.68 -0.85 3.19
C ALA A 312 17.91 -1.64 2.70
N ASP A 313 17.80 -2.92 2.30
CA ASP A 313 18.90 -3.87 2.09
C ASP A 313 19.46 -4.01 0.66
#